data_AF-X1HPZ7-F1
#
_entry.id   AF-X1HPZ7-F1
#
_cell.length_a   1.000
_cell.length_b   1.000
_cell.length_c   1.000
_cell.angle_alpha   90.00
_cell.angle_beta   90.00
_cell.angle_gamma   90.00
#
_symmetry.space_group_name_H-M   'P 1'
#
loop_
_entity.id
_entity.type
_entity.pdbx_description
1 polymer ?
#
loop_
_entity_poly.entity_id
_entity_poly.type
_entity_poly.pdbx_seq_one_letter_code
_entity_poly.pdbx_strand_id
1 'polypeptide(L)'
;SQVESLLTRGETKPPKEIAFTAQARKVFELAWEESQMMGHNYVGTEHLLLGLLREGGGIAATVLKKMGVTLESLREEIMTLLGGEAPSSRRGIAKGSHRSKSKTPALDEFSRDLTKLAREGKLDPIIGRSDEMDRLVQILSRRKKNNPVLIGEPGVGKTAIVEGLAQRIINKEVPASLQKKRLLTIDLAGVVAGTKYRGQFEERLKAIISEITATEGIIIFIDELHTIVGAGAAEGAIDASNMLKPPLSRGELQCIGATTLNEYRKYIEKDGSLERRFQTIMVDAPTAEETKEIIKGLSSKYEAYHLVEISDEAINMAVRLADRYISDRHLPDKAIDVVDEAQAMVRLRNELVSPEAEELMENIRRVSTKLDEAVARQDYETATTLRDEERSLRKKLNALMKGLAVEEGDRKILTAEDVAVVVSKWTGIPLARLEMGEHQR
;
A
#
# COMPACT_ATOMS: atom_id res chain seq x y z
N SER A 1 43.76 -3.44 21.50
CA SER A 1 42.27 -3.54 21.37
C SER A 1 41.79 -4.90 21.89
N GLN A 2 40.56 -5.05 22.42
CA GLN A 2 40.00 -6.37 22.80
C GLN A 2 40.02 -7.38 21.63
N VAL A 3 40.03 -6.88 20.39
CA VAL A 3 40.21 -7.67 19.17
C VAL A 3 41.63 -8.24 19.05
N GLU A 4 42.67 -7.44 19.37
CA GLU A 4 44.07 -7.88 19.32
C GLU A 4 44.42 -8.88 20.44
N SER A 5 43.66 -8.90 21.55
CA SER A 5 43.80 -9.95 22.56
C SER A 5 43.19 -11.30 22.16
N LEU A 6 42.37 -11.33 21.11
CA LEU A 6 41.70 -12.54 20.60
C LEU A 6 42.31 -13.08 19.31
N LEU A 7 43.20 -12.30 18.66
CA LEU A 7 43.77 -12.61 17.37
C LEU A 7 45.28 -12.34 17.36
N THR A 8 46.05 -13.34 16.93
CA THR A 8 47.48 -13.21 16.69
C THR A 8 47.72 -12.47 15.37
N ARG A 9 48.65 -11.51 15.33
CA ARG A 9 49.05 -10.86 14.07
C ARG A 9 49.76 -11.88 13.18
N GLY A 10 49.30 -12.04 11.95
CA GLY A 10 49.95 -12.89 10.95
C GLY A 10 51.27 -12.28 10.46
N GLU A 11 52.28 -13.12 10.26
CA GLU A 11 53.63 -12.72 9.81
C GLU A 11 53.77 -12.62 8.28
N THR A 12 52.72 -12.94 7.52
CA THR A 12 52.73 -12.98 6.05
C THR A 12 52.04 -11.77 5.43
N LYS A 13 52.52 -11.34 4.26
CA LYS A 13 51.86 -10.29 3.46
C LYS A 13 50.45 -10.76 3.06
N PRO A 14 49.41 -9.93 3.23
CA PRO A 14 48.06 -10.30 2.86
C PRO A 14 47.96 -10.57 1.34
N PRO A 15 47.14 -11.56 0.92
CA PRO A 15 46.91 -11.83 -0.50
C PRO A 15 46.31 -10.60 -1.21
N LYS A 16 46.53 -10.51 -2.54
CA LYS A 16 46.02 -9.40 -3.38
C LYS A 16 44.49 -9.28 -3.37
N GLU A 17 43.77 -10.37 -3.12
CA GLU A 17 42.31 -10.39 -2.94
C GLU A 17 41.96 -11.12 -1.65
N ILE A 18 41.18 -10.47 -0.79
CA ILE A 18 40.70 -11.02 0.47
C ILE A 18 39.22 -11.35 0.29
N ALA A 19 38.91 -12.65 0.22
CA ALA A 19 37.53 -13.11 0.12
C ALA A 19 36.83 -13.07 1.50
N PHE A 20 35.52 -12.82 1.50
CA PHE A 20 34.70 -12.94 2.71
C PHE A 20 34.66 -14.38 3.22
N THR A 21 34.80 -14.55 4.53
CA THR A 21 34.57 -15.83 5.20
C THR A 21 33.08 -16.23 5.12
N ALA A 22 32.78 -17.52 5.29
CA ALA A 22 31.40 -17.99 5.32
C ALA A 22 30.56 -17.28 6.40
N GLN A 23 31.18 -16.98 7.55
CA GLN A 23 30.57 -16.20 8.63
C GLN A 23 30.26 -14.77 8.20
N ALA A 24 31.18 -14.10 7.49
CA ALA A 24 30.95 -12.74 6.99
C ALA A 24 29.80 -12.69 5.95
N ARG A 25 29.64 -13.71 5.11
CA ARG A 25 28.50 -13.80 4.18
C ARG A 25 27.18 -13.97 4.93
N LYS A 26 27.16 -14.85 5.95
CA LYS A 26 25.99 -15.06 6.81
C LYS A 26 25.56 -13.79 7.55
N VAL A 27 26.51 -12.94 7.94
CA VAL A 27 26.22 -11.62 8.53
C VAL A 27 25.46 -10.72 7.56
N PHE A 28 25.79 -10.70 6.27
CA PHE A 28 25.06 -9.91 5.27
C PHE A 28 23.64 -10.44 5.04
N GLU A 29 23.46 -11.77 5.00
CA GLU A 29 22.13 -12.40 4.92
C GLU A 29 21.26 -12.01 6.12
N LEU A 30 21.83 -12.10 7.33
CA LEU A 30 21.13 -11.72 8.56
C LEU A 30 20.85 -10.21 8.62
N ALA A 31 21.76 -9.37 8.13
CA ALA A 31 21.53 -7.92 8.03
C ALA A 31 20.39 -7.58 7.06
N TRP A 32 20.26 -8.33 5.95
CA TRP A 32 19.13 -8.19 5.05
C TRP A 32 17.81 -8.61 5.71
N GLU A 33 17.78 -9.71 6.45
CA GLU A 33 16.60 -10.11 7.22
C GLU A 33 16.20 -9.05 8.26
N GLU A 34 17.17 -8.44 8.95
CA GLU A 34 16.93 -7.37 9.92
C GLU A 34 16.34 -6.12 9.26
N SER A 35 16.82 -5.73 8.07
CA SER A 35 16.24 -4.58 7.35
C SER A 35 14.81 -4.85 6.92
N GLN A 36 14.50 -6.07 6.48
CA GLN A 36 13.13 -6.48 6.13
C GLN A 36 12.20 -6.48 7.36
N MET A 37 12.67 -6.98 8.51
CA MET A 37 11.89 -6.94 9.76
C MET A 37 11.62 -5.51 10.25
N MET A 38 12.54 -4.58 9.98
CA MET A 38 12.39 -3.16 10.29
C MET A 38 11.60 -2.38 9.22
N GLY A 39 11.17 -3.01 8.12
CA GLY A 39 10.45 -2.36 7.03
C GLY A 39 11.32 -1.41 6.20
N HIS A 40 12.64 -1.60 6.24
CA HIS A 40 13.61 -0.81 5.48
C HIS A 40 13.92 -1.48 4.13
N ASN A 41 13.84 -0.71 3.05
CA ASN A 41 14.11 -1.17 1.68
C ASN A 41 15.61 -1.23 1.33
N TYR A 42 16.50 -0.99 2.30
CA TYR A 42 17.95 -1.03 2.13
C TYR A 42 18.65 -1.48 3.42
N VAL A 43 19.87 -1.99 3.27
CA VAL A 43 20.71 -2.43 4.40
C VAL A 43 21.61 -1.28 4.87
N GLY A 44 21.18 -0.57 5.91
CA GLY A 44 22.02 0.36 6.67
C GLY A 44 23.05 -0.29 7.59
N THR A 45 23.88 0.55 8.21
CA THR A 45 24.97 0.15 9.13
C THR A 45 24.47 -0.55 10.40
N GLU A 46 23.28 -0.18 10.83
CA GLU A 46 22.55 -0.71 11.99
C GLU A 46 22.15 -2.17 11.79
N HIS A 47 21.66 -2.54 10.59
CA HIS A 47 21.30 -3.91 10.29
C HIS A 47 22.53 -4.81 10.17
N LEU A 48 23.63 -4.25 9.65
CA LEU A 48 24.95 -4.91 9.64
C LEU A 48 25.43 -5.21 11.07
N LEU A 49 25.24 -4.27 11.99
CA LEU A 49 25.61 -4.45 13.39
C LEU A 49 24.73 -5.49 14.10
N LEU A 50 23.42 -5.50 13.82
CA LEU A 50 22.49 -6.53 14.31
C LEU A 50 22.83 -7.91 13.73
N GLY A 51 23.11 -7.98 12.43
CA GLY A 51 23.53 -9.20 11.74
C GLY A 51 24.83 -9.77 12.30
N LEU A 52 25.80 -8.92 12.64
CA LEU A 52 27.05 -9.32 13.31
C LEU A 52 26.79 -9.99 14.66
N LEU A 53 25.89 -9.43 15.46
CA LEU A 53 25.59 -9.96 16.79
C LEU A 53 24.72 -11.21 16.74
N ARG A 54 23.79 -11.29 15.77
CA ARG A 54 22.87 -12.42 15.54
C ARG A 54 23.56 -13.64 14.95
N GLU A 55 24.59 -13.46 14.11
CA GLU A 55 25.42 -14.57 13.64
C GLU A 55 26.09 -15.29 14.82
N GLY A 56 26.54 -14.51 15.82
CA GLY A 56 26.87 -14.98 17.17
C GLY A 56 28.15 -15.81 17.31
N GLY A 57 28.64 -16.39 16.22
CA GLY A 57 29.83 -17.25 16.17
C GLY A 57 31.12 -16.52 15.80
N GLY A 58 31.01 -15.30 15.27
CA GLY A 58 32.13 -14.48 14.86
C GLY A 58 32.86 -13.80 16.02
N ILE A 59 34.11 -13.42 15.77
CA ILE A 59 34.97 -12.68 16.71
C ILE A 59 34.31 -11.35 17.10
N ALA A 60 33.68 -10.66 16.15
CA ALA A 60 32.95 -9.42 16.39
C ALA A 60 31.80 -9.60 17.41
N ALA A 61 31.00 -10.66 17.28
CA ALA A 61 29.93 -10.98 18.23
C ALA A 61 30.48 -11.28 19.63
N THR A 62 31.61 -11.99 19.70
CA THR A 62 32.27 -12.32 20.97
C THR A 62 32.78 -11.07 21.69
N VAL A 63 33.36 -10.12 20.95
CA VAL A 63 33.83 -8.84 21.50
C VAL A 63 32.66 -8.00 22.00
N LEU A 64 31.59 -7.86 21.20
CA LEU A 64 30.40 -7.10 21.60
C LEU A 64 29.73 -7.69 22.84
N LYS A 65 29.60 -9.03 22.94
CA LYS A 65 29.10 -9.71 24.14
C LYS A 65 29.98 -9.47 25.37
N LYS A 66 31.31 -9.50 25.21
CA LYS A 66 32.26 -9.18 26.30
C LYS A 66 32.18 -7.72 26.75
N MET A 67 31.75 -6.81 25.88
CA MET A 67 31.46 -5.41 26.21
C MET A 67 30.07 -5.22 26.84
N GLY A 68 29.33 -6.30 27.11
CA GLY A 68 28.01 -6.25 27.74
C GLY A 68 26.86 -5.93 26.79
N VAL A 69 27.10 -5.92 25.48
CA VAL A 69 26.08 -5.65 24.46
C VAL A 69 25.31 -6.94 24.16
N THR A 70 24.00 -6.93 24.39
CA THR A 70 23.09 -8.01 24.00
C THR A 70 22.33 -7.66 22.73
N LEU A 71 21.75 -8.65 22.06
CA LEU A 71 21.00 -8.42 20.82
C LEU A 71 19.75 -7.59 21.09
N GLU A 72 19.09 -7.86 22.20
CA GLU A 72 17.89 -7.18 22.64
C GLU A 72 18.19 -5.72 22.99
N SER A 73 19.23 -5.46 23.79
CA SER A 73 19.60 -4.08 24.18
C SER A 73 20.07 -3.25 22.99
N LEU A 74 20.83 -3.85 22.06
CA LEU A 74 21.27 -3.17 20.85
C LEU A 74 20.09 -2.84 19.92
N ARG A 75 19.14 -3.77 19.78
CA ARG A 75 17.94 -3.55 18.96
C ARG A 75 17.06 -2.45 19.55
N GLU A 76 16.88 -2.41 20.86
CA GLU A 76 16.13 -1.34 21.55
C GLU A 76 16.79 0.03 21.35
N GLU A 77 18.12 0.10 21.47
CA GLU A 77 18.86 1.35 21.27
C GLU A 77 18.78 1.84 19.81
N ILE A 78 18.95 0.93 18.84
CA ILE A 78 18.82 1.24 17.40
C ILE A 78 17.41 1.74 17.07
N MET A 79 16.36 1.08 17.59
CA MET A 79 14.97 1.50 17.40
C MET A 79 14.70 2.88 18.01
N THR A 80 15.27 3.15 19.19
CA THR A 80 15.16 4.45 19.86
C THR A 80 15.84 5.56 19.06
N LEU A 81 17.02 5.30 18.51
CA LEU A 81 17.77 6.25 17.67
C LEU A 81 17.10 6.51 16.31
N LEU A 82 16.42 5.50 15.75
CA LEU A 82 15.70 5.59 14.47
C LEU A 82 14.26 6.09 14.62
N GLY A 83 13.78 6.34 15.84
CA GLY A 83 12.43 6.85 16.10
C GLY A 83 11.31 5.82 15.94
N GLY A 84 11.64 4.53 15.89
CA GLY A 84 10.69 3.42 15.83
C GLY A 84 10.28 2.96 17.23
N GLU A 85 8.99 3.02 17.56
CA GLU A 85 8.45 2.37 18.76
C GLU A 85 8.68 0.85 18.67
N ALA A 86 9.52 0.28 19.53
CA ALA A 86 9.64 -1.17 19.68
C ALA A 86 8.34 -1.73 20.30
N PRO A 87 7.84 -2.91 19.87
CA PRO A 87 6.71 -3.53 20.51
C PRO A 87 7.21 -4.31 21.72
N SER A 88 7.23 -3.68 22.90
CA SER A 88 7.34 -4.43 24.15
C SER A 88 6.33 -3.97 25.21
N SER A 89 5.58 -4.97 25.63
CA SER A 89 4.69 -5.08 26.79
C SER A 89 5.03 -4.19 28.00
N ARG A 90 4.07 -3.31 28.31
CA ARG A 90 3.63 -2.80 29.64
C ARG A 90 4.58 -2.97 30.85
N ARG A 91 5.08 -1.84 31.35
CA ARG A 91 4.82 -1.19 32.67
C ARG A 91 6.09 -0.52 33.20
N GLY A 92 6.10 0.81 33.21
CA GLY A 92 7.11 1.60 33.91
C GLY A 92 7.00 3.06 33.55
N ILE A 93 6.70 3.90 34.53
CA ILE A 93 6.50 5.34 34.39
C ILE A 93 7.86 6.03 34.18
N ALA A 94 8.06 6.69 33.03
CA ALA A 94 8.95 7.85 32.85
C ALA A 94 8.66 8.50 31.48
N LYS A 95 7.89 9.60 31.44
CA LYS A 95 8.39 10.98 31.19
C LYS A 95 9.40 11.06 30.03
N GLY A 96 8.93 11.42 28.84
CA GLY A 96 9.86 11.71 27.75
C GLY A 96 9.32 11.99 26.34
N SER A 97 8.03 12.23 26.09
CA SER A 97 7.62 12.96 24.89
C SER A 97 6.27 13.62 25.10
N HIS A 98 6.19 14.93 24.88
CA HIS A 98 4.92 15.60 24.67
C HIS A 98 4.37 15.20 23.29
N ARG A 99 3.91 13.94 23.14
CA ARG A 99 2.71 13.71 22.35
C ARG A 99 1.63 14.51 23.07
N SER A 100 1.29 15.68 22.56
CA SER A 100 0.08 16.38 22.98
C SER A 100 -1.01 15.32 23.01
N LYS A 101 -1.59 15.02 24.18
CA LYS A 101 -2.76 14.15 24.26
C LYS A 101 -3.71 14.67 23.21
N SER A 102 -4.00 13.85 22.21
CA SER A 102 -4.88 14.27 21.15
C SER A 102 -6.17 14.76 21.81
N LYS A 103 -6.70 15.91 21.37
CA LYS A 103 -8.06 16.32 21.73
C LYS A 103 -9.11 15.29 21.26
N THR A 104 -8.63 14.48 20.32
CA THR A 104 -9.17 13.44 19.45
C THR A 104 -9.09 11.94 19.72
N PRO A 105 -8.97 11.41 20.95
CA PRO A 105 -8.42 10.07 21.14
C PRO A 105 -9.27 8.94 20.53
N ALA A 106 -10.60 9.00 20.59
CA ALA A 106 -11.45 7.97 20.00
C ALA A 106 -11.50 8.10 18.47
N LEU A 107 -11.53 9.33 17.95
CA LEU A 107 -11.48 9.55 16.51
C LEU A 107 -10.16 9.10 15.92
N ASP A 108 -9.03 9.38 16.56
CA ASP A 108 -7.72 9.03 16.00
C ASP A 108 -7.49 7.50 15.94
N GLU A 109 -8.20 6.72 16.76
CA GLU A 109 -8.17 5.24 16.73
C GLU A 109 -9.04 4.66 15.61
N PHE A 110 -10.24 5.21 15.39
CA PHE A 110 -11.26 4.66 14.49
C PHE A 110 -11.48 5.47 13.20
N SER A 111 -10.62 6.44 12.92
CA SER A 111 -10.71 7.27 11.72
C SER A 111 -9.37 7.42 11.01
N ARG A 112 -9.44 7.63 9.69
CA ARG A 112 -8.30 7.95 8.85
C ARG A 112 -8.29 9.46 8.58
N ASP A 113 -7.22 10.13 9.00
CA ASP A 113 -7.08 11.58 8.83
C ASP A 113 -6.53 11.90 7.43
N LEU A 114 -7.43 12.31 6.51
CA LEU A 114 -7.06 12.69 5.15
C LEU A 114 -6.21 13.95 5.13
N THR A 115 -6.47 14.91 6.03
CA THR A 115 -5.64 16.11 6.17
C THR A 115 -4.21 15.80 6.59
N LYS A 116 -4.00 14.77 7.43
CA LYS A 116 -2.67 14.29 7.79
C LYS A 116 -1.99 13.61 6.60
N LEU A 117 -2.69 12.75 5.88
CA LEU A 117 -2.15 12.07 4.69
C LEU A 117 -1.79 13.04 3.56
N ALA A 118 -2.60 14.09 3.37
CA ALA A 118 -2.30 15.18 2.46
C ALA A 118 -1.00 15.90 2.84
N ARG A 119 -0.79 16.17 4.14
CA ARG A 119 0.44 16.81 4.64
C ARG A 119 1.67 15.92 4.46
N GLU A 120 1.50 14.61 4.54
CA GLU A 120 2.56 13.62 4.31
C GLU A 120 2.81 13.33 2.82
N GLY A 121 2.05 13.93 1.90
CA GLY A 121 2.18 13.69 0.46
C GLY A 121 1.78 12.28 0.02
N LYS A 122 1.00 11.56 0.82
CA LYS A 122 0.61 10.16 0.56
C LYS A 122 -0.62 10.02 -0.34
N LEU A 123 -1.43 11.07 -0.46
CA LEU A 123 -2.64 11.07 -1.29
C LEU A 123 -2.28 11.11 -2.78
N ASP A 124 -3.18 10.60 -3.61
CA ASP A 124 -3.04 10.66 -5.07
C ASP A 124 -3.37 12.06 -5.60
N PRO A 125 -2.68 12.55 -6.64
CA PRO A 125 -3.03 13.82 -7.26
C PRO A 125 -4.44 13.72 -7.84
N ILE A 126 -5.25 14.75 -7.61
CA ILE A 126 -6.56 14.87 -8.27
C ILE A 126 -6.37 15.50 -9.66
N ILE A 127 -6.81 14.81 -10.70
CA ILE A 127 -6.80 15.29 -12.09
C ILE A 127 -8.25 15.59 -12.50
N GLY A 128 -8.47 16.78 -13.04
CA GLY A 128 -9.80 17.28 -13.35
C GLY A 128 -10.64 17.58 -12.11
N ARG A 129 -11.94 17.85 -12.32
CA ARG A 129 -12.97 18.09 -11.28
C ARG A 129 -12.86 19.38 -10.48
N SER A 130 -12.38 20.46 -11.11
CA SER A 130 -12.35 21.79 -10.48
C SER A 130 -13.74 22.25 -10.03
N ASP A 131 -14.76 21.98 -10.84
CA ASP A 131 -16.10 22.52 -10.65
C ASP A 131 -16.82 21.83 -9.48
N GLU A 132 -16.70 20.51 -9.38
CA GLU A 132 -17.22 19.74 -8.24
C GLU A 132 -16.51 20.13 -6.95
N MET A 133 -15.19 20.33 -7.01
CA MET A 133 -14.37 20.78 -5.89
C MET A 133 -14.76 22.19 -5.41
N ASP A 134 -14.93 23.13 -6.32
CA ASP A 134 -15.36 24.49 -6.00
C ASP A 134 -16.76 24.49 -5.40
N ARG A 135 -17.67 23.69 -5.95
CA ARG A 135 -19.02 23.50 -5.41
C ARG A 135 -19.01 22.87 -4.02
N LEU A 136 -18.13 21.90 -3.77
CA LEU A 136 -17.94 21.27 -2.46
C LEU A 136 -17.48 22.31 -1.42
N VAL A 137 -16.47 23.12 -1.75
CA VAL A 137 -15.95 24.20 -0.90
C VAL A 137 -17.02 25.26 -0.63
N GLN A 138 -17.77 25.66 -1.66
CA GLN A 138 -18.90 26.58 -1.52
C GLN A 138 -19.94 26.06 -0.54
N ILE A 139 -20.37 24.80 -0.69
CA ILE A 139 -21.39 24.18 0.18
C ILE A 139 -20.90 24.08 1.62
N LEU A 140 -19.67 23.61 1.86
CA LEU A 140 -19.09 23.49 3.20
C LEU A 140 -18.96 24.84 3.93
N SER A 141 -18.91 25.93 3.17
CA SER A 141 -18.81 27.31 3.67
C SER A 141 -20.17 27.96 3.96
N ARG A 142 -21.30 27.30 3.63
CA ARG A 142 -22.65 27.84 3.88
C ARG A 142 -23.01 27.75 5.36
N ARG A 143 -23.91 28.63 5.80
CA ARG A 143 -24.52 28.59 7.15
C ARG A 143 -25.66 27.57 7.27
N LYS A 144 -26.39 27.33 6.18
CA LYS A 144 -27.49 26.35 6.07
C LYS A 144 -27.21 25.46 4.86
N LYS A 145 -27.61 24.18 4.93
CA LYS A 145 -27.29 23.17 3.91
C LYS A 145 -25.79 23.08 3.65
N ASN A 146 -25.02 22.87 4.72
CA ASN A 146 -23.56 22.87 4.71
C ASN A 146 -22.93 21.47 4.68
N ASN A 147 -23.76 20.44 4.44
CA ASN A 147 -23.32 19.06 4.26
C ASN A 147 -23.46 18.70 2.77
N PRO A 148 -22.38 18.65 1.99
CA PRO A 148 -22.45 18.20 0.61
C PRO A 148 -22.66 16.68 0.53
N VAL A 149 -23.40 16.25 -0.49
CA VAL A 149 -23.56 14.84 -0.86
C VAL A 149 -23.15 14.67 -2.31
N LEU A 150 -22.10 13.88 -2.53
CA LEU A 150 -21.60 13.46 -3.83
C LEU A 150 -22.47 12.30 -4.33
N ILE A 151 -23.19 12.53 -5.43
CA ILE A 151 -24.07 11.55 -6.05
C ILE A 151 -23.49 11.17 -7.41
N GLY A 152 -23.30 9.88 -7.63
CA GLY A 152 -22.79 9.33 -8.90
C GLY A 152 -22.80 7.81 -8.85
N GLU A 153 -22.29 7.17 -9.89
CA GLU A 153 -22.12 5.71 -9.91
C GLU A 153 -20.88 5.29 -9.10
N PRO A 154 -20.78 4.04 -8.63
CA PRO A 154 -19.55 3.50 -8.05
C PRO A 154 -18.41 3.53 -9.07
N GLY A 155 -17.17 3.73 -8.60
CA GLY A 155 -15.99 3.76 -9.47
C GLY A 155 -15.72 5.09 -10.17
N VAL A 156 -16.64 6.07 -10.15
CA VAL A 156 -16.35 7.38 -10.77
C VAL A 156 -15.27 8.17 -10.00
N GLY A 157 -14.89 7.80 -8.78
CA GLY A 157 -13.84 8.50 -8.01
C GLY A 157 -14.36 9.60 -7.07
N LYS A 158 -15.51 9.38 -6.41
CA LYS A 158 -16.05 10.31 -5.39
C LYS A 158 -15.09 10.50 -4.21
N THR A 159 -14.44 9.43 -3.78
CA THR A 159 -13.43 9.47 -2.72
C THR A 159 -12.24 10.35 -3.11
N ALA A 160 -11.81 10.29 -4.36
CA ALA A 160 -10.73 11.14 -4.88
C ALA A 160 -11.06 12.64 -4.79
N ILE A 161 -12.33 13.05 -4.99
CA ILE A 161 -12.77 14.45 -4.80
C ILE A 161 -12.55 14.88 -3.35
N VAL A 162 -12.84 14.00 -2.39
CA VAL A 162 -12.68 14.31 -0.97
C VAL A 162 -11.20 14.34 -0.55
N GLU A 163 -10.38 13.47 -1.12
CA GLU A 163 -8.92 13.54 -0.95
C GLU A 163 -8.32 14.80 -1.57
N GLY A 164 -8.82 15.22 -2.74
CA GLY A 164 -8.48 16.51 -3.35
C GLY A 164 -8.84 17.68 -2.44
N LEU A 165 -9.94 17.60 -1.68
CA LEU A 165 -10.27 18.63 -0.67
C LEU A 165 -9.23 18.68 0.44
N ALA A 166 -8.76 17.53 0.92
CA ALA A 166 -7.70 17.50 1.91
C ALA A 166 -6.43 18.19 1.40
N GLN A 167 -6.04 17.94 0.15
CA GLN A 167 -4.92 18.62 -0.50
C GLN A 167 -5.14 20.14 -0.58
N ARG A 168 -6.30 20.60 -1.06
CA ARG A 168 -6.63 22.04 -1.13
C ARG A 168 -6.64 22.72 0.25
N ILE A 169 -7.10 22.03 1.29
CA ILE A 169 -7.05 22.54 2.67
C ILE A 169 -5.60 22.79 3.11
N ILE A 170 -4.69 21.85 2.84
CA ILE A 170 -3.27 21.97 3.20
C ILE A 170 -2.55 23.04 2.36
N ASN A 171 -2.85 23.11 1.06
CA ASN A 171 -2.29 24.12 0.15
C ASN A 171 -2.85 25.53 0.36
N LYS A 172 -3.83 25.70 1.27
CA LYS A 172 -4.52 26.97 1.57
C LYS A 172 -5.31 27.55 0.39
N GLU A 173 -5.76 26.68 -0.51
CA GLU A 173 -6.62 27.03 -1.67
C GLU A 173 -8.11 27.10 -1.29
N VAL A 174 -8.42 27.03 0.00
CA VAL A 174 -9.79 27.11 0.55
C VAL A 174 -9.95 28.36 1.43
N PRO A 175 -11.19 28.85 1.64
CA PRO A 175 -11.46 29.96 2.55
C PRO A 175 -10.92 29.73 3.97
N ALA A 176 -10.57 30.80 4.68
CA ALA A 176 -9.98 30.74 6.03
C ALA A 176 -10.83 29.95 7.04
N SER A 177 -12.14 29.86 6.83
CA SER A 177 -13.07 29.05 7.64
C SER A 177 -12.82 27.55 7.54
N LEU A 178 -12.27 27.06 6.42
CA LEU A 178 -11.99 25.64 6.16
C LEU A 178 -10.52 25.29 6.39
N GLN A 179 -9.58 26.24 6.30
CA GLN A 179 -8.14 25.98 6.43
C GLN A 179 -7.73 25.34 7.77
N LYS A 180 -8.45 25.64 8.85
CA LYS A 180 -8.17 25.09 10.19
C LYS A 180 -8.90 23.77 10.47
N LYS A 181 -9.68 23.27 9.52
CA LYS A 181 -10.51 22.08 9.71
C LYS A 181 -9.72 20.80 9.41
N ARG A 182 -10.06 19.74 10.12
CA ARG A 182 -9.57 18.37 9.89
C ARG A 182 -10.60 17.59 9.11
N LEU A 183 -10.16 16.88 8.08
CA LEU A 183 -10.99 16.00 7.26
C LEU A 183 -10.69 14.54 7.62
N LEU A 184 -11.68 13.85 8.16
CA LEU A 184 -11.55 12.49 8.71
C LEU A 184 -12.50 11.54 8.00
N THR A 185 -12.09 10.32 7.69
CA THR A 185 -12.98 9.23 7.25
C THR A 185 -13.21 8.27 8.40
N ILE A 186 -14.46 7.91 8.69
CA ILE A 186 -14.75 6.91 9.74
C ILE A 186 -14.61 5.52 9.15
N ASP A 187 -13.82 4.66 9.78
CA ASP A 187 -13.77 3.24 9.45
C ASP A 187 -14.80 2.47 10.28
N LEU A 188 -16.00 2.30 9.70
CA LEU A 188 -17.06 1.54 10.36
C LEU A 188 -16.64 0.08 10.60
N ALA A 189 -15.89 -0.55 9.69
CA ALA A 189 -15.44 -1.93 9.87
C ALA A 189 -14.49 -2.05 11.08
N GLY A 190 -13.57 -1.09 11.23
CA GLY A 190 -12.69 -0.98 12.39
C GLY A 190 -13.42 -0.78 13.72
N VAL A 191 -14.50 0.01 13.74
CA VAL A 191 -15.32 0.21 14.96
C VAL A 191 -15.99 -1.10 15.41
N VAL A 192 -16.44 -1.91 14.45
CA VAL A 192 -17.09 -3.22 14.66
C VAL A 192 -16.08 -4.27 15.07
N ALA A 193 -14.87 -4.21 14.48
CA ALA A 193 -13.80 -5.13 14.77
C ALA A 193 -13.48 -5.16 16.27
N GLY A 194 -13.40 -6.37 16.82
CA GLY A 194 -13.14 -6.59 18.24
C GLY A 194 -14.29 -6.27 19.19
N THR A 195 -15.50 -5.94 18.69
CA THR A 195 -16.72 -5.93 19.50
C THR A 195 -17.40 -7.29 19.46
N LYS A 196 -17.74 -7.84 20.63
CA LYS A 196 -18.51 -9.11 20.73
C LYS A 196 -20.02 -8.86 20.83
N TYR A 197 -20.39 -7.68 21.27
CA TYR A 197 -21.77 -7.29 21.57
C TYR A 197 -22.10 -5.96 20.92
N ARG A 198 -23.33 -5.84 20.40
CA ARG A 198 -23.87 -4.61 19.79
C ARG A 198 -23.72 -3.38 20.71
N GLY A 199 -23.91 -3.54 22.01
CA GLY A 199 -23.76 -2.42 22.96
C GLY A 199 -22.34 -1.81 23.01
N GLN A 200 -21.30 -2.62 22.80
CA GLN A 200 -19.92 -2.12 22.75
C GLN A 200 -19.66 -1.29 21.49
N PHE A 201 -20.25 -1.70 20.36
CA PHE A 201 -20.22 -0.91 19.13
C PHE A 201 -20.91 0.44 19.33
N GLU A 202 -22.11 0.45 19.92
CA GLU A 202 -22.86 1.68 20.19
C GLU A 202 -22.11 2.60 21.15
N GLU A 203 -21.45 2.06 22.19
CA GLU A 203 -20.64 2.84 23.11
C GLU A 203 -19.45 3.52 22.41
N ARG A 204 -18.74 2.79 21.55
CA ARG A 204 -17.63 3.34 20.74
C ARG A 204 -18.12 4.42 19.78
N LEU A 205 -19.21 4.16 19.06
CA LEU A 205 -19.78 5.15 18.14
C LEU A 205 -20.26 6.40 18.88
N LYS A 206 -20.82 6.24 20.09
CA LYS A 206 -21.23 7.36 20.94
C LYS A 206 -20.04 8.20 21.38
N ALA A 207 -18.93 7.56 21.76
CA ALA A 207 -17.69 8.24 22.11
C ALA A 207 -17.19 9.09 20.92
N ILE A 208 -17.13 8.48 19.73
CA ILE A 208 -16.76 9.17 18.48
C ILE A 208 -17.66 10.39 18.24
N ILE A 209 -18.99 10.22 18.25
CA ILE A 209 -19.94 11.32 18.03
C ILE A 209 -19.77 12.43 19.07
N SER A 210 -19.57 12.08 20.34
CA SER A 210 -19.38 13.07 21.40
C SER A 210 -18.09 13.89 21.23
N GLU A 211 -17.05 13.28 20.67
CA GLU A 211 -15.77 13.93 20.41
C GLU A 211 -15.83 14.88 19.20
N ILE A 212 -16.59 14.47 18.18
CA ILE A 212 -16.92 15.30 17.01
C ILE A 212 -17.70 16.54 17.43
N THR A 213 -18.73 16.38 18.27
CA THR A 213 -19.57 17.50 18.69
C THR A 213 -18.87 18.42 19.69
N ALA A 214 -17.94 17.90 20.50
CA ALA A 214 -17.15 18.69 21.44
C ALA A 214 -16.01 19.49 20.77
N THR A 215 -15.52 19.02 19.62
CA THR A 215 -14.37 19.63 18.93
C THR A 215 -14.81 20.39 17.69
N GLU A 216 -14.70 21.71 17.73
CA GLU A 216 -14.95 22.52 16.53
C GLU A 216 -13.88 22.29 15.45
N GLY A 217 -14.31 22.29 14.20
CA GLY A 217 -13.42 22.20 13.04
C GLY A 217 -13.16 20.79 12.51
N ILE A 218 -14.05 19.83 12.78
CA ILE A 218 -13.99 18.50 12.17
C ILE A 218 -14.99 18.41 11.02
N ILE A 219 -14.55 17.88 9.89
CA ILE A 219 -15.39 17.48 8.76
C ILE A 219 -15.24 15.96 8.62
N ILE A 220 -16.35 15.27 8.54
CA ILE A 220 -16.37 13.81 8.42
C ILE A 220 -16.75 13.42 7.01
N PHE A 221 -15.94 12.60 6.37
CA PHE A 221 -16.31 11.89 5.17
C PHE A 221 -16.96 10.55 5.54
N ILE A 222 -18.15 10.35 4.99
CA ILE A 222 -18.90 9.10 5.10
C ILE A 222 -19.03 8.57 3.67
N ASP A 223 -18.23 7.56 3.36
CA ASP A 223 -18.48 6.78 2.16
C ASP A 223 -19.75 5.95 2.37
N GLU A 224 -20.50 5.73 1.29
CA GLU A 224 -21.79 5.04 1.33
C GLU A 224 -22.72 5.58 2.42
N LEU A 225 -23.04 6.87 2.38
CA LEU A 225 -23.86 7.57 3.40
C LEU A 225 -25.18 6.85 3.74
N HIS A 226 -25.73 6.08 2.79
CA HIS A 226 -26.93 5.29 3.00
C HIS A 226 -26.76 4.17 4.04
N THR A 227 -25.56 3.64 4.27
CA THR A 227 -25.29 2.60 5.29
C THR A 227 -25.58 3.10 6.69
N ILE A 228 -25.31 4.38 6.92
CA ILE A 228 -25.54 5.06 8.18
C ILE A 228 -26.98 5.52 8.33
N VAL A 229 -27.64 5.95 7.25
CA VAL A 229 -28.99 6.52 7.32
C VAL A 229 -30.09 5.47 7.12
N GLY A 230 -29.78 4.39 6.41
CA GLY A 230 -30.70 3.34 6.00
C GLY A 230 -31.34 2.63 7.19
N ALA A 231 -32.65 2.80 7.32
CA ALA A 231 -33.47 2.17 8.34
C ALA A 231 -33.47 0.63 8.20
N GLY A 232 -32.56 -0.05 8.90
CA GLY A 232 -32.70 -1.45 9.33
C GLY A 232 -33.03 -2.51 8.27
N ALA A 233 -32.80 -2.26 6.98
CA ALA A 233 -33.33 -3.09 5.88
C ALA A 233 -32.34 -4.11 5.31
N ALA A 234 -31.12 -4.20 5.86
CA ALA A 234 -30.20 -5.29 5.56
C ALA A 234 -30.04 -6.15 6.82
N GLU A 235 -30.40 -7.43 6.73
CA GLU A 235 -30.15 -8.43 7.77
C GLU A 235 -28.65 -8.43 8.09
N GLY A 236 -28.28 -7.86 9.25
CA GLY A 236 -26.89 -7.76 9.70
C GLY A 236 -26.25 -6.37 9.58
N ALA A 237 -26.93 -5.37 9.00
CA ALA A 237 -26.44 -3.99 9.01
C ALA A 237 -26.61 -3.36 10.40
N ILE A 238 -25.54 -2.73 10.84
CA ILE A 238 -25.40 -2.16 12.16
C ILE A 238 -26.17 -0.85 12.19
N ASP A 239 -27.20 -0.77 13.04
CA ASP A 239 -28.15 0.35 13.06
C ASP A 239 -27.55 1.61 13.73
N ALA A 240 -26.63 2.25 13.02
CA ALA A 240 -26.02 3.53 13.39
C ALA A 240 -26.95 4.73 13.14
N SER A 241 -28.07 4.53 12.42
CA SER A 241 -29.00 5.58 12.00
C SER A 241 -29.62 6.32 13.16
N ASN A 242 -30.04 5.58 14.20
CA ASN A 242 -30.61 6.16 15.41
C ASN A 242 -29.63 7.07 16.16
N MET A 243 -28.32 6.85 16.02
CA MET A 243 -27.28 7.63 16.70
C MET A 243 -26.81 8.84 15.89
N LEU A 244 -26.72 8.71 14.57
CA LEU A 244 -26.16 9.75 13.70
C LEU A 244 -27.21 10.71 13.15
N LYS A 245 -28.48 10.28 13.03
CA LYS A 245 -29.56 11.14 12.55
C LYS A 245 -29.82 12.37 13.44
N PRO A 246 -29.85 12.28 14.79
CA PRO A 246 -30.05 13.45 15.63
C PRO A 246 -28.98 14.55 15.47
N PRO A 247 -27.65 14.28 15.58
CA PRO A 247 -26.64 15.32 15.41
C PRO A 247 -26.57 15.87 13.98
N LEU A 248 -26.86 15.05 12.96
CA LEU A 248 -26.99 15.51 11.56
C LEU A 248 -28.17 16.48 11.39
N SER A 249 -29.34 16.13 11.92
CA SER A 249 -30.56 16.96 11.83
C SER A 249 -30.44 18.26 12.62
N ARG A 250 -29.75 18.24 13.78
CA ARG A 250 -29.45 19.45 14.56
C ARG A 250 -28.38 20.33 13.90
N GLY A 251 -27.54 19.77 13.04
CA GLY A 251 -26.43 20.48 12.38
C GLY A 251 -25.20 20.62 13.28
N GLU A 252 -25.09 19.78 14.31
CA GLU A 252 -23.92 19.68 15.18
C GLU A 252 -22.77 18.93 14.47
N LEU A 253 -23.11 18.04 13.53
CA LEU A 253 -22.17 17.26 12.75
C LEU A 253 -22.10 17.79 11.32
N GLN A 254 -20.89 18.20 10.90
CA GLN A 254 -20.60 18.55 9.53
C GLN A 254 -20.00 17.35 8.80
N CYS A 255 -20.60 16.96 7.67
CA CYS A 255 -20.11 15.82 6.90
C CYS A 255 -20.19 16.02 5.38
N ILE A 256 -19.39 15.23 4.69
CA ILE A 256 -19.43 15.00 3.25
C ILE A 256 -19.89 13.55 3.07
N GLY A 257 -21.00 13.34 2.35
CA GLY A 257 -21.48 12.01 2.04
C GLY A 257 -21.18 11.62 0.61
N ALA A 258 -20.87 10.35 0.35
CA ALA A 258 -20.91 9.76 -0.99
C ALA A 258 -22.03 8.70 -1.06
N THR A 259 -22.83 8.68 -2.13
CA THR A 259 -23.91 7.68 -2.32
C THR A 259 -24.30 7.59 -3.79
N THR A 260 -25.12 6.60 -4.15
CA THR A 260 -25.73 6.51 -5.47
C THR A 260 -27.05 7.29 -5.54
N LEU A 261 -27.50 7.60 -6.75
CA LEU A 261 -28.75 8.33 -6.97
C LEU A 261 -29.97 7.58 -6.39
N ASN A 262 -29.98 6.26 -6.54
CA ASN A 262 -31.07 5.40 -6.09
C ASN A 262 -31.19 5.38 -4.56
N GLU A 263 -30.06 5.28 -3.86
CA GLU A 263 -30.00 5.30 -2.40
C GLU A 263 -30.36 6.67 -1.84
N TYR A 264 -29.85 7.75 -2.45
CA TYR A 264 -30.19 9.11 -2.05
C TYR A 264 -31.70 9.35 -2.07
N ARG A 265 -32.36 8.97 -3.17
CA ARG A 265 -33.82 9.05 -3.33
C ARG A 265 -34.57 8.21 -2.32
N LYS A 266 -34.05 7.03 -1.99
CA LYS A 266 -34.72 6.07 -1.09
C LYS A 266 -34.63 6.50 0.38
N TYR A 267 -33.46 6.98 0.82
CA TYR A 267 -33.15 7.14 2.25
C TYR A 267 -32.98 8.59 2.71
N ILE A 268 -32.53 9.51 1.84
CA ILE A 268 -32.18 10.88 2.25
C ILE A 268 -33.24 11.89 1.79
N GLU A 269 -33.67 11.81 0.53
CA GLU A 269 -34.63 12.76 -0.07
C GLU A 269 -36.02 12.68 0.57
N LYS A 270 -36.45 11.47 0.98
CA LYS A 270 -37.73 11.27 1.67
C LYS A 270 -37.75 11.80 3.10
N ASP A 271 -36.58 12.05 3.70
CA ASP A 271 -36.48 12.51 5.07
C ASP A 271 -36.31 14.03 5.14
N GLY A 272 -37.41 14.74 5.39
CA GLY A 272 -37.42 16.21 5.48
C GLY A 272 -36.55 16.81 6.60
N SER A 273 -36.04 16.00 7.54
CA SER A 273 -35.08 16.47 8.55
C SER A 273 -33.65 16.51 8.00
N LEU A 274 -33.26 15.53 7.19
CA LEU A 274 -31.94 15.42 6.58
C LEU A 274 -31.85 16.26 5.30
N GLU A 275 -32.90 16.30 4.49
CA GLU A 275 -32.97 17.09 3.25
C GLU A 275 -32.68 18.60 3.49
N ARG A 276 -33.04 19.11 4.67
CA ARG A 276 -32.77 20.51 5.07
C ARG A 276 -31.31 20.78 5.41
N ARG A 277 -30.48 19.74 5.55
CA ARG A 277 -29.07 19.81 5.95
C ARG A 277 -28.13 19.44 4.81
N PHE A 278 -28.59 18.59 3.89
CA PHE A 278 -27.80 18.14 2.76
C PHE A 278 -27.99 19.00 1.51
N GLN A 279 -26.94 19.10 0.70
CA GLN A 279 -26.96 19.69 -0.63
C GLN A 279 -26.27 18.74 -1.61
N THR A 280 -26.91 18.46 -2.74
CA THR A 280 -26.39 17.52 -3.73
C THR A 280 -25.37 18.15 -4.68
N ILE A 281 -24.40 17.34 -5.07
CA ILE A 281 -23.43 17.56 -6.15
C ILE A 281 -23.45 16.30 -7.01
N MET A 282 -23.76 16.45 -8.30
CA MET A 282 -23.69 15.34 -9.25
C MET A 282 -22.24 15.16 -9.66
N VAL A 283 -21.78 13.91 -9.65
CA VAL A 283 -20.45 13.49 -10.09
C VAL A 283 -20.65 12.54 -11.24
N ASP A 284 -20.39 13.02 -12.44
CA ASP A 284 -20.51 12.26 -13.65
C ASP A 284 -19.23 11.42 -13.91
N ALA A 285 -19.37 10.37 -14.70
CA ALA A 285 -18.21 9.62 -15.17
C ALA A 285 -17.34 10.53 -16.06
N PRO A 286 -16.01 10.54 -15.88
CA PRO A 286 -15.12 11.32 -16.72
C PRO A 286 -15.18 10.82 -18.16
N THR A 287 -14.86 11.71 -19.08
CA THR A 287 -14.68 11.38 -20.50
C THR A 287 -13.47 10.47 -20.70
N ALA A 288 -13.39 9.83 -21.88
CA ALA A 288 -12.23 9.01 -22.23
C ALA A 288 -10.91 9.80 -22.19
N GLU A 289 -10.91 11.06 -22.65
CA GLU A 289 -9.71 11.92 -22.61
C GLU A 289 -9.32 12.30 -21.17
N GLU A 290 -10.28 12.73 -20.34
CA GLU A 290 -10.01 12.99 -18.92
C GLU A 290 -9.50 11.74 -18.19
N THR A 291 -10.02 10.56 -18.54
CA THR A 291 -9.55 9.29 -17.95
C THR A 291 -8.10 9.00 -18.31
N LYS A 292 -7.66 9.30 -19.53
CA LYS A 292 -6.24 9.16 -19.91
C LYS A 292 -5.35 10.08 -19.07
N GLU A 293 -5.77 11.32 -18.86
CA GLU A 293 -5.03 12.26 -17.99
C GLU A 293 -4.98 11.78 -16.54
N ILE A 294 -6.08 11.21 -16.03
CA ILE A 294 -6.14 10.60 -14.70
C ILE A 294 -5.12 9.47 -14.58
N ILE A 295 -5.10 8.53 -15.54
CA ILE A 295 -4.16 7.41 -15.54
C ILE A 295 -2.72 7.92 -15.60
N LYS A 296 -2.42 8.90 -16.46
CA LYS A 296 -1.09 9.53 -16.55
C LYS A 296 -0.63 10.15 -15.24
N GLY A 297 -1.52 10.80 -14.50
CA GLY A 297 -1.21 11.36 -13.19
C GLY A 297 -0.91 10.30 -12.13
N LEU A 298 -1.54 9.12 -12.25
CA LEU A 298 -1.33 7.98 -11.36
C LEU A 298 -0.14 7.10 -11.77
N SER A 299 0.30 7.13 -13.04
CA SER A 299 1.31 6.24 -13.60
C SER A 299 2.56 6.14 -12.74
N SER A 300 3.12 7.26 -12.29
CA SER A 300 4.34 7.28 -11.46
C SER A 300 4.29 6.37 -10.22
N LYS A 301 3.13 6.26 -9.55
CA LYS A 301 2.97 5.42 -8.35
C LYS A 301 2.85 3.94 -8.72
N TYR A 302 2.09 3.64 -9.77
CA TYR A 302 1.92 2.28 -10.26
C TYR A 302 3.22 1.71 -10.86
N GLU A 303 3.94 2.52 -11.64
CA GLU A 303 5.25 2.16 -12.19
C GLU A 303 6.27 1.87 -11.09
N ALA A 304 6.30 2.68 -10.02
CA ALA A 304 7.19 2.44 -8.89
C ALA A 304 6.83 1.16 -8.11
N TYR A 305 5.54 0.82 -8.03
CA TYR A 305 5.07 -0.38 -7.33
C TYR A 305 5.33 -1.67 -8.13
N HIS A 306 5.04 -1.65 -9.43
CA HIS A 306 5.16 -2.83 -10.31
C HIS A 306 6.53 -2.96 -10.98
N LEU A 307 7.34 -1.91 -10.98
CA LEU A 307 8.61 -1.84 -11.73
C LEU A 307 8.41 -2.05 -13.24
N VAL A 308 7.27 -1.61 -13.76
CA VAL A 308 6.87 -1.70 -15.18
C VAL A 308 6.42 -0.32 -15.63
N GLU A 309 7.07 0.27 -16.62
CA GLU A 309 6.70 1.54 -17.24
C GLU A 309 5.45 1.40 -18.10
N ILE A 310 4.58 2.41 -18.08
CA ILE A 310 3.32 2.40 -18.80
C ILE A 310 3.50 3.19 -20.11
N SER A 311 3.35 2.53 -21.26
CA SER A 311 3.36 3.25 -22.53
C SER A 311 2.08 4.07 -22.75
N ASP A 312 2.21 5.21 -23.43
CA ASP A 312 1.06 6.04 -23.82
C ASP A 312 0.04 5.26 -24.68
N GLU A 313 0.53 4.34 -25.52
CA GLU A 313 -0.30 3.45 -26.33
C GLU A 313 -1.12 2.49 -25.47
N ALA A 314 -0.52 1.94 -24.40
CA ALA A 314 -1.22 1.09 -23.45
C ALA A 314 -2.33 1.84 -22.70
N ILE A 315 -2.09 3.10 -22.28
CA ILE A 315 -3.13 3.93 -21.63
C ILE A 315 -4.31 4.16 -22.58
N ASN A 316 -4.01 4.56 -23.83
CA ASN A 316 -5.05 4.78 -24.84
C ASN A 316 -5.87 3.51 -25.09
N MET A 317 -5.18 2.37 -25.18
CA MET A 317 -5.83 1.08 -25.40
C MET A 317 -6.68 0.66 -24.21
N ALA A 318 -6.19 0.84 -22.98
CA ALA A 318 -6.90 0.48 -21.76
C ALA A 318 -8.21 1.23 -21.64
N VAL A 319 -8.19 2.56 -21.85
CA VAL A 319 -9.41 3.38 -21.81
C VAL A 319 -10.39 2.96 -22.92
N ARG A 320 -9.91 2.78 -24.15
CA ARG A 320 -10.78 2.41 -25.29
C ARG A 320 -11.43 1.04 -25.10
N LEU A 321 -10.66 0.02 -24.71
CA LEU A 321 -11.16 -1.33 -24.52
C LEU A 321 -12.05 -1.44 -23.29
N ALA A 322 -11.66 -0.80 -22.17
CA ALA A 322 -12.49 -0.80 -20.98
C ALA A 322 -13.83 -0.08 -21.23
N ASP A 323 -13.84 1.02 -22.00
CA ASP A 323 -15.08 1.69 -22.33
C ASP A 323 -16.02 0.84 -23.21
N ARG A 324 -15.45 0.16 -24.21
CA ARG A 324 -16.22 -0.62 -25.19
C ARG A 324 -16.70 -1.98 -24.69
N TYR A 325 -15.89 -2.68 -23.90
CA TYR A 325 -16.11 -4.09 -23.56
C TYR A 325 -16.46 -4.34 -22.09
N ILE A 326 -16.15 -3.41 -21.18
CA ILE A 326 -16.46 -3.54 -19.75
C ILE A 326 -17.61 -2.58 -19.43
N SER A 327 -18.84 -3.10 -19.49
CA SER A 327 -20.08 -2.31 -19.33
C SER A 327 -20.66 -2.30 -17.92
N ASP A 328 -20.24 -3.22 -17.07
CA ASP A 328 -20.71 -3.35 -15.68
C ASP A 328 -20.08 -2.34 -14.72
N ARG A 329 -19.00 -1.68 -15.15
CA ARG A 329 -18.25 -0.68 -14.39
C ARG A 329 -18.15 0.65 -15.13
N HIS A 330 -17.80 1.69 -14.39
CA HIS A 330 -17.70 3.06 -14.90
C HIS A 330 -16.24 3.52 -14.95
N LEU A 331 -15.93 4.46 -15.85
CA LEU A 331 -14.65 5.16 -15.84
C LEU A 331 -14.56 6.06 -14.58
N PRO A 332 -13.35 6.33 -14.04
CA PRO A 332 -12.05 5.84 -14.50
C PRO A 332 -11.65 4.46 -13.93
N ASP A 333 -12.34 3.96 -12.91
CA ASP A 333 -12.02 2.74 -12.15
C ASP A 333 -11.73 1.52 -13.04
N LYS A 334 -12.62 1.20 -13.98
CA LYS A 334 -12.42 0.06 -14.88
C LYS A 334 -11.15 0.13 -15.74
N ALA A 335 -10.72 1.34 -16.11
CA ALA A 335 -9.53 1.52 -16.94
C ALA A 335 -8.25 1.46 -16.08
N ILE A 336 -8.30 1.98 -14.85
CA ILE A 336 -7.22 1.88 -13.87
C ILE A 336 -6.97 0.41 -13.52
N ASP A 337 -8.02 -0.35 -13.22
CA ASP A 337 -7.87 -1.78 -12.87
C ASP A 337 -7.27 -2.60 -14.03
N VAL A 338 -7.66 -2.31 -15.27
CA VAL A 338 -7.09 -2.97 -16.45
C VAL A 338 -5.60 -2.69 -16.59
N VAL A 339 -5.17 -1.44 -16.34
CA VAL A 339 -3.74 -1.08 -16.37
C VAL A 339 -2.98 -1.77 -15.24
N ASP A 340 -3.53 -1.76 -14.03
CA ASP A 340 -2.92 -2.38 -12.85
C ASP A 340 -2.72 -3.90 -13.02
N GLU A 341 -3.77 -4.60 -13.49
CA GLU A 341 -3.69 -6.04 -13.77
C GLU A 341 -2.72 -6.35 -14.92
N ALA A 342 -2.67 -5.51 -15.96
CA ALA A 342 -1.73 -5.69 -17.06
C ALA A 342 -0.27 -5.49 -16.62
N GLN A 343 0.00 -4.51 -15.76
CA GLN A 343 1.34 -4.35 -15.16
C GLN A 343 1.71 -5.54 -14.28
N ALA A 344 0.80 -6.02 -13.44
CA ALA A 344 1.03 -7.22 -12.64
C ALA A 344 1.30 -8.45 -13.51
N MET A 345 0.56 -8.62 -14.62
CA MET A 345 0.77 -9.70 -15.59
C MET A 345 2.16 -9.62 -16.23
N VAL A 346 2.58 -8.44 -16.71
CA VAL A 346 3.92 -8.24 -17.31
C VAL A 346 5.02 -8.48 -16.29
N ARG A 347 4.85 -8.01 -15.05
CA ARG A 347 5.79 -8.27 -13.96
C ARG A 347 5.94 -9.77 -13.71
N LEU A 348 4.83 -10.49 -13.51
CA LEU A 348 4.84 -11.92 -13.23
C LEU A 348 5.40 -12.73 -14.41
N ARG A 349 5.05 -12.37 -15.65
CA ARG A 349 5.60 -13.02 -16.86
C ARG A 349 7.12 -12.95 -16.91
N ASN A 350 7.69 -11.85 -16.44
CA ASN A 350 9.13 -11.62 -16.41
C ASN A 350 9.82 -12.15 -15.14
N GLU A 351 9.08 -12.39 -14.05
CA GLU A 351 9.59 -13.09 -12.86
C GLU A 351 9.60 -14.61 -13.03
N LEU A 352 8.82 -15.15 -13.97
CA LEU A 352 8.84 -16.56 -14.33
C LEU A 352 10.21 -16.94 -14.91
N VAL A 353 10.92 -17.78 -14.17
CA VAL A 353 12.20 -18.37 -14.54
C VAL A 353 12.09 -19.04 -15.91
N SER A 354 13.05 -18.80 -16.81
CA SER A 354 13.12 -19.49 -18.11
C SER A 354 13.02 -21.02 -17.92
N PRO A 355 12.30 -21.76 -18.78
CA PRO A 355 12.21 -23.23 -18.71
C PRO A 355 13.58 -23.92 -18.60
N GLU A 356 14.60 -23.35 -19.26
CA GLU A 356 15.99 -23.83 -19.20
C GLU A 356 16.63 -23.67 -17.82
N ALA A 357 16.28 -22.59 -17.10
CA ALA A 357 16.77 -22.35 -15.74
C ALA A 357 16.04 -23.22 -14.70
N GLU A 358 14.76 -23.55 -14.94
CA GLU A 358 14.02 -24.51 -14.11
C GLU A 358 14.59 -25.93 -14.26
N GLU A 359 14.87 -26.37 -15.48
CA GLU A 359 15.53 -27.66 -15.75
C GLU A 359 16.92 -27.74 -15.12
N LEU A 360 17.71 -26.66 -15.19
CA LEU A 360 19.02 -26.58 -14.54
C LEU A 360 18.90 -26.66 -13.01
N MET A 361 17.91 -26.01 -12.40
CA MET A 361 17.67 -26.09 -10.95
C MET A 361 17.28 -27.50 -10.51
N GLU A 362 16.44 -28.19 -11.29
CA GLU A 362 16.08 -29.59 -11.01
C GLU A 362 17.30 -30.52 -11.11
N ASN A 363 18.13 -30.33 -12.15
CA ASN A 363 19.36 -31.09 -12.32
C ASN A 363 20.36 -30.84 -11.17
N ILE A 364 20.52 -29.59 -10.71
CA ILE A 364 21.35 -29.27 -9.54
C ILE A 364 20.83 -29.97 -8.29
N ARG A 365 19.51 -29.98 -8.06
CA ARG A 365 18.91 -30.69 -6.92
C ARG A 365 19.20 -32.19 -6.99
N ARG A 366 19.02 -32.82 -8.15
CA ARG A 366 19.30 -34.26 -8.35
C ARG A 366 20.76 -34.61 -8.10
N VAL A 367 21.70 -33.80 -8.59
CA VAL A 367 23.14 -34.00 -8.37
C VAL A 367 23.52 -33.76 -6.91
N SER A 368 22.94 -32.74 -6.26
CA SER A 368 23.16 -32.45 -4.84
C SER A 368 22.70 -33.62 -3.95
N THR A 369 21.52 -34.21 -4.21
CA THR A 369 21.06 -35.37 -3.43
C THR A 369 21.98 -36.58 -3.60
N LYS A 370 22.45 -36.84 -4.83
CA LYS A 370 23.42 -37.92 -5.08
C LYS A 370 24.77 -37.66 -4.41
N LEU A 371 25.21 -36.40 -4.36
CA LEU A 371 26.43 -35.99 -3.68
C LEU A 371 26.33 -36.26 -2.17
N ASP A 372 25.21 -35.86 -1.55
CA ASP A 372 24.96 -36.10 -0.13
C ASP A 372 24.93 -37.60 0.20
N GLU A 373 24.34 -38.43 -0.68
CA GLU A 373 24.35 -39.90 -0.55
C GLU A 373 25.76 -40.49 -0.68
N ALA A 374 26.57 -40.02 -1.64
CA ALA A 374 27.95 -40.48 -1.84
C ALA A 374 28.85 -40.12 -0.64
N VAL A 375 28.69 -38.89 -0.11
CA VAL A 375 29.37 -38.44 1.11
C VAL A 375 28.95 -39.28 2.32
N ALA A 376 27.65 -39.58 2.47
CA ALA A 376 27.16 -40.44 3.54
C ALA A 376 27.72 -41.87 3.49
N ARG A 377 27.99 -42.38 2.28
CA ARG A 377 28.62 -43.69 2.05
C ARG A 377 30.16 -43.67 2.09
N GLN A 378 30.77 -42.52 2.36
CA GLN A 378 32.23 -42.31 2.34
C GLN A 378 32.89 -42.64 0.99
N ASP A 379 32.12 -42.55 -0.10
CA ASP A 379 32.63 -42.74 -1.46
C ASP A 379 33.17 -41.40 -1.99
N TYR A 380 34.42 -41.11 -1.64
CA TYR A 380 35.06 -39.82 -1.94
C TYR A 380 35.35 -39.62 -3.43
N GLU A 381 35.51 -40.70 -4.21
CA GLU A 381 35.74 -40.59 -5.65
C GLU A 381 34.48 -40.11 -6.38
N THR A 382 33.33 -40.74 -6.12
CA THR A 382 32.06 -40.33 -6.74
C THR A 382 31.55 -38.99 -6.19
N ALA A 383 31.80 -38.69 -4.92
CA ALA A 383 31.51 -37.38 -4.35
C ALA A 383 32.31 -36.26 -5.05
N THR A 384 33.56 -36.51 -5.46
CA THR A 384 34.38 -35.51 -6.14
C THR A 384 33.84 -35.20 -7.54
N THR A 385 33.44 -36.22 -8.31
CA THR A 385 32.89 -36.04 -9.66
C THR A 385 31.53 -35.34 -9.63
N LEU A 386 30.63 -35.74 -8.73
CA LEU A 386 29.31 -35.10 -8.56
C LEU A 386 29.43 -33.64 -8.10
N ARG A 387 30.43 -33.33 -7.28
CA ARG A 387 30.70 -31.95 -6.86
C ARG A 387 31.19 -31.06 -8.00
N ASP A 388 32.02 -31.60 -8.89
CA ASP A 388 32.46 -30.88 -10.09
C ASP A 388 31.32 -30.69 -11.09
N GLU A 389 30.45 -31.70 -11.24
CA GLU A 389 29.24 -31.63 -12.05
C GLU A 389 28.27 -30.56 -11.53
N GLU A 390 27.97 -30.57 -10.22
CA GLU A 390 27.13 -29.57 -9.56
C GLU A 390 27.70 -28.16 -9.74
N ARG A 391 29.03 -28.00 -9.59
CA ARG A 391 29.71 -26.72 -9.79
C ARG A 391 29.58 -26.24 -11.24
N SER A 392 29.63 -27.14 -12.21
CA SER A 392 29.45 -26.82 -13.63
C SER A 392 28.01 -26.37 -13.93
N LEU A 393 27.02 -27.06 -13.37
CA LEU A 393 25.60 -26.72 -13.51
C LEU A 393 25.27 -25.39 -12.84
N ARG A 394 25.78 -25.15 -11.63
CA ARG A 394 25.65 -23.85 -10.93
C ARG A 394 26.32 -22.71 -11.71
N LYS A 395 27.45 -22.96 -12.38
CA LYS A 395 28.07 -21.96 -13.28
C LYS A 395 27.20 -21.65 -14.49
N LYS A 396 26.59 -22.66 -15.11
CA LYS A 396 25.65 -22.49 -16.23
C LYS A 396 24.41 -21.71 -15.80
N LEU A 397 23.80 -22.08 -14.68
CA LEU A 397 22.65 -21.37 -14.10
C LEU A 397 23.00 -19.90 -13.81
N ASN A 398 24.15 -19.64 -13.18
CA ASN A 398 24.59 -18.27 -12.92
C ASN A 398 24.89 -17.47 -14.20
N ALA A 399 25.39 -18.12 -15.27
CA ALA A 399 25.61 -17.46 -16.55
C ALA A 399 24.27 -17.12 -17.23
N LEU A 400 23.30 -18.04 -17.16
CA LEU A 400 21.96 -17.88 -17.72
C LEU A 400 21.17 -16.80 -16.96
N MET A 401 21.21 -16.81 -15.63
CA MET A 401 20.64 -15.75 -14.78
C MET A 401 21.34 -14.40 -14.98
N LYS A 402 22.67 -14.37 -15.19
CA LYS A 402 23.39 -13.13 -15.53
C LYS A 402 23.05 -12.62 -16.92
N GLY A 403 22.82 -13.50 -17.90
CA GLY A 403 22.34 -13.11 -19.22
C GLY A 403 20.96 -12.47 -19.15
N LEU A 404 20.04 -13.09 -18.41
CA LEU A 404 18.71 -12.56 -18.12
C LEU A 404 18.79 -11.21 -17.37
N ALA A 405 19.69 -11.07 -16.38
CA ALA A 405 19.89 -9.81 -15.66
C ALA A 405 20.54 -8.69 -16.50
N VAL A 406 21.18 -9.02 -17.63
CA VAL A 406 21.70 -8.03 -18.59
C VAL A 406 20.58 -7.59 -19.55
N GLU A 407 19.60 -8.45 -19.83
CA GLU A 407 18.34 -8.07 -20.50
C GLU A 407 17.41 -7.27 -19.58
N GLU A 408 17.49 -7.44 -18.24
CA GLU A 408 16.77 -6.61 -17.24
C GLU A 408 17.19 -5.12 -17.25
N GLY A 409 18.22 -4.74 -18.01
CA GLY A 409 18.56 -3.35 -18.26
C GLY A 409 17.57 -2.61 -19.17
N ASP A 410 16.76 -3.34 -19.94
CA ASP A 410 15.60 -2.76 -20.62
C ASP A 410 14.45 -2.64 -19.62
N ARG A 411 13.99 -1.41 -19.41
CA ARG A 411 12.84 -1.14 -18.55
C ARG A 411 11.67 -1.95 -19.09
N LYS A 412 10.99 -2.68 -18.22
CA LYS A 412 9.80 -3.46 -18.58
C LYS A 412 8.72 -2.47 -18.98
N ILE A 413 8.26 -2.51 -20.23
CA ILE A 413 7.23 -1.60 -20.75
C ILE A 413 5.93 -2.37 -20.93
N LEU A 414 4.82 -1.81 -20.44
CA LEU A 414 3.48 -2.27 -20.72
C LEU A 414 3.08 -1.85 -22.13
N THR A 415 2.74 -2.82 -22.99
CA THR A 415 2.31 -2.57 -24.37
C THR A 415 0.79 -2.62 -24.53
N ALA A 416 0.28 -2.12 -25.66
CA ALA A 416 -1.15 -2.21 -26.00
C ALA A 416 -1.64 -3.66 -26.14
N GLU A 417 -0.77 -4.57 -26.58
CA GLU A 417 -1.10 -6.00 -26.71
C GLU A 417 -1.36 -6.65 -25.34
N ASP A 418 -0.55 -6.32 -24.33
CA ASP A 418 -0.71 -6.83 -22.97
C ASP A 418 -2.06 -6.41 -22.37
N VAL A 419 -2.46 -5.17 -22.61
CA VAL A 419 -3.78 -4.64 -22.21
C VAL A 419 -4.91 -5.41 -22.90
N ALA A 420 -4.80 -5.66 -24.21
CA ALA A 420 -5.80 -6.42 -24.95
C ALA A 420 -5.94 -7.86 -24.43
N VAL A 421 -4.84 -8.49 -24.00
CA VAL A 421 -4.86 -9.83 -23.38
C VAL A 421 -5.63 -9.82 -22.06
N VAL A 422 -5.44 -8.81 -21.21
CA VAL A 422 -6.16 -8.69 -19.92
C VAL A 422 -7.65 -8.50 -20.15
N VAL A 423 -8.04 -7.54 -21.00
CA VAL A 423 -9.47 -7.30 -21.29
C VAL A 423 -10.11 -8.54 -21.94
N SER A 424 -9.36 -9.26 -22.77
CA SER A 424 -9.81 -10.53 -23.36
C SER A 424 -10.09 -11.61 -22.30
N LYS A 425 -9.24 -11.71 -21.28
CA LYS A 425 -9.45 -12.64 -20.15
C LYS A 425 -10.67 -12.26 -19.32
N TRP A 426 -10.88 -10.98 -19.07
CA TRP A 426 -12.02 -10.49 -18.28
C TRP A 426 -13.36 -10.75 -18.97
N THR A 427 -13.41 -10.46 -20.26
CA THR A 427 -14.66 -10.48 -21.03
C THR A 427 -14.91 -11.82 -21.72
N GLY A 428 -13.89 -12.68 -21.81
CA GLY A 428 -13.93 -13.93 -22.57
C GLY A 428 -13.93 -13.73 -24.09
N ILE A 429 -13.81 -12.48 -24.57
CA ILE A 429 -13.81 -12.14 -26.00
C ILE A 429 -12.37 -12.13 -26.51
N PRO A 430 -11.99 -12.90 -27.54
CA PRO A 430 -10.63 -12.92 -28.07
C PRO A 430 -10.30 -11.62 -28.83
N LEU A 431 -9.64 -10.66 -28.18
CA LEU A 431 -9.31 -9.34 -28.73
C LEU A 431 -8.01 -9.30 -29.53
N ALA A 432 -7.05 -10.19 -29.23
CA ALA A 432 -5.72 -10.22 -29.87
C ALA A 432 -5.73 -10.45 -31.40
N ARG A 433 -6.84 -10.97 -31.97
CA ARG A 433 -6.97 -11.20 -33.43
C ARG A 433 -7.79 -10.14 -34.16
N LEU A 434 -8.52 -9.28 -33.43
CA LEU A 434 -9.47 -8.36 -34.04
C LEU A 434 -8.80 -7.07 -34.55
N GLU A 435 -7.70 -6.63 -33.95
CA GLU A 435 -7.06 -5.36 -34.33
C GLU A 435 -6.14 -5.45 -35.56
N MET A 436 -5.53 -6.60 -35.86
CA MET A 436 -4.83 -6.79 -37.14
C MET A 436 -5.76 -6.62 -38.35
N GLY A 437 -7.07 -6.82 -38.16
CA GLY A 437 -8.09 -6.60 -39.19
C GLY A 437 -8.62 -5.16 -39.28
N GLU A 438 -8.58 -4.36 -38.21
CA GLU A 438 -9.04 -2.96 -38.22
C GLU A 438 -7.98 -2.01 -38.83
N HIS A 439 -6.68 -2.30 -38.71
CA HIS A 439 -5.62 -1.53 -39.39
C HIS A 439 -5.59 -1.70 -40.93
N GLN A 440 -6.38 -2.62 -41.47
CA GLN A 440 -6.47 -2.90 -42.91
C GLN A 440 -7.76 -2.40 -43.59
N ARG A 441 -8.56 -1.55 -42.93
CA ARG A 441 -9.78 -0.97 -43.52
C ARG A 441 -9.79 0.55 -43.56
#